data_AF-A0A0Q0FD56-F1
#
_entry.id   AF-A0A0Q0FD56-F1
#
_cell.length_a   1.000
_cell.length_b   1.000
_cell.length_c   1.000
_cell.angle_alpha   90.00
_cell.angle_beta   90.00
_cell.angle_gamma   90.00
#
_symmetry.space_group_name_H-M   'P 1'
#
loop_
_entity.id
_entity.type
_entity.pdbx_description
1 polymer ?
#
loop_
_entity_poly.entity_id
_entity_poly.type
_entity_poly.pdbx_seq_one_letter_code
_entity_poly.pdbx_strand_id
1 'polypeptide(L)'
;MSSIRITQSVGLGGANSLNDVKTVQTALNKLLKLIPPTQVLIVDGRLNPRPDSSKTIAAIKLFQSKVLNTARPDGKINPNDATFRKINEKLALFNSQKAGMKDPQLFLKNVIKPTLLKIGLSSKKAEVLLLGTAIQESRLKYRQQLGGGPALSYFQIEPATHDDIWDNYLSYRGELALKVKSLMTSEDKLKELKENDAYACAIARIHYLRVPAALPEANDTNAQAQYWKTYYNTPLGKGTVQEFIHNWQTYGVSI
;
A
#
# COMPACT_ATOMS: atom_id res chain seq x y z
N MET A 1 19.68 -3.74 2.37
CA MET A 1 18.68 -3.07 1.51
C MET A 1 19.19 -3.13 0.08
N SER A 2 18.39 -3.62 -0.87
CA SER A 2 18.85 -3.88 -2.24
C SER A 2 18.97 -2.56 -3.03
N SER A 3 20.20 -2.05 -3.11
CA SER A 3 20.62 -1.12 -4.16
C SER A 3 20.66 -1.87 -5.50
N ILE A 4 20.36 -1.17 -6.59
CA ILE A 4 20.59 -1.71 -7.92
C ILE A 4 22.08 -1.66 -8.27
N ARG A 5 22.49 -2.63 -9.09
CA ARG A 5 23.81 -2.68 -9.71
C ARG A 5 23.62 -2.82 -11.21
N ILE A 6 24.33 -2.01 -11.99
CA ILE A 6 24.46 -2.17 -13.44
C ILE A 6 25.94 -2.34 -13.75
N THR A 7 26.29 -3.25 -14.65
CA THR A 7 27.70 -3.50 -15.02
C THR A 7 28.13 -2.64 -16.20
N GLN A 8 27.20 -2.27 -17.07
CA GLN A 8 27.44 -1.40 -18.22
C GLN A 8 26.41 -0.27 -18.29
N SER A 9 26.62 0.65 -19.24
CA SER A 9 25.71 1.79 -19.42
C SER A 9 24.37 1.35 -20.04
N VAL A 10 23.28 1.94 -19.53
CA VAL A 10 21.90 1.71 -19.99
C VAL A 10 21.31 3.00 -20.52
N GLY A 11 20.60 2.95 -21.63
CA GLY A 11 19.91 4.07 -22.26
C GLY A 11 20.51 4.48 -23.61
N LEU A 12 20.34 5.75 -23.96
CA LEU A 12 20.75 6.29 -25.26
C LEU A 12 22.27 6.13 -25.46
N GLY A 13 22.69 5.43 -26.53
CA GLY A 13 24.11 5.16 -26.79
C GLY A 13 24.82 4.35 -25.70
N GLY A 14 24.06 3.60 -24.89
CA GLY A 14 24.58 2.67 -23.88
C GLY A 14 24.88 1.28 -24.44
N ALA A 15 25.58 0.46 -23.65
CA ALA A 15 25.82 -0.95 -23.99
C ALA A 15 24.52 -1.78 -23.94
N ASN A 16 23.58 -1.39 -23.07
CA ASN A 16 22.23 -1.94 -23.02
C ASN A 16 22.18 -3.47 -22.84
N SER A 17 23.02 -4.00 -21.94
CA SER A 17 22.97 -5.41 -21.58
C SER A 17 21.57 -5.77 -21.04
N LEU A 18 21.08 -6.95 -21.39
CA LEU A 18 19.72 -7.38 -21.06
C LEU A 18 19.43 -7.31 -19.55
N ASN A 19 20.41 -7.69 -18.73
CA ASN A 19 20.29 -7.68 -17.27
C ASN A 19 20.29 -6.27 -16.68
N ASP A 20 21.14 -5.37 -17.20
CA ASP A 20 21.19 -4.00 -16.71
C ASP A 20 19.91 -3.23 -17.10
N VAL A 21 19.39 -3.46 -18.30
CA VAL A 21 18.12 -2.85 -18.75
C VAL A 21 16.96 -3.35 -17.88
N LYS A 22 16.88 -4.65 -17.57
CA LYS A 22 15.84 -5.18 -16.64
C LYS A 22 15.95 -4.53 -15.27
N THR A 23 17.17 -4.37 -14.78
CA THR A 23 17.45 -3.75 -13.48
C THR A 23 16.95 -2.30 -13.46
N VAL A 24 17.23 -1.52 -14.52
CA VAL A 24 16.77 -0.13 -14.66
C VAL A 24 15.25 -0.05 -14.82
N GLN A 25 14.64 -0.87 -15.68
CA GLN A 25 13.17 -0.90 -15.85
C GLN A 25 12.46 -1.20 -14.52
N THR A 26 12.97 -2.19 -13.77
CA THR A 26 12.45 -2.54 -12.44
C THR A 26 12.60 -1.38 -11.46
N ALA A 27 13.75 -0.70 -11.45
CA ALA A 27 14.00 0.43 -10.57
C ALA A 27 13.08 1.63 -10.88
N LEU A 28 12.96 2.00 -12.16
CA LEU A 28 12.09 3.09 -12.60
C LEU A 28 10.63 2.79 -12.30
N ASN A 29 10.19 1.53 -12.47
CA ASN A 29 8.84 1.10 -12.08
C ASN A 29 8.56 1.30 -10.58
N LYS A 30 9.54 1.04 -9.71
CA LYS A 30 9.40 1.33 -8.26
C LYS A 30 9.35 2.82 -7.95
N LEU A 31 9.92 3.66 -8.81
CA LEU A 31 10.06 5.11 -8.63
C LEU A 31 9.11 5.94 -9.51
N LEU A 32 8.11 5.32 -10.16
CA LEU A 32 7.21 5.98 -11.14
C LEU A 32 6.61 7.30 -10.64
N LYS A 33 6.27 7.36 -9.34
CA LYS A 33 5.70 8.57 -8.72
C LYS A 33 6.60 9.80 -8.80
N LEU A 34 7.92 9.60 -8.84
CA LEU A 34 8.88 10.70 -8.93
C LEU A 34 9.00 11.24 -10.36
N ILE A 35 8.41 10.54 -11.34
CA ILE A 35 8.58 10.82 -12.77
C ILE A 35 7.25 10.86 -13.54
N PRO A 36 6.22 11.61 -13.11
CA PRO A 36 5.00 11.76 -13.90
C PRO A 36 5.27 12.59 -15.18
N PRO A 37 4.54 12.32 -16.30
CA PRO A 37 3.57 11.25 -16.50
C PRO A 37 4.22 10.01 -17.16
N THR A 38 4.84 9.12 -16.39
CA THR A 38 5.40 7.86 -16.91
C THR A 38 4.46 6.69 -16.64
N GLN A 39 4.20 5.86 -17.64
CA GLN A 39 3.48 4.59 -17.49
C GLN A 39 4.41 3.47 -17.01
N VAL A 40 3.84 2.42 -16.40
CA VAL A 40 4.60 1.22 -16.02
C VAL A 40 5.34 0.65 -17.24
N LEU A 41 6.65 0.49 -17.11
CA LEU A 41 7.52 -0.09 -18.12
C LEU A 41 7.35 -1.61 -18.13
N ILE A 42 7.37 -2.21 -19.32
CA ILE A 42 7.54 -3.65 -19.46
C ILE A 42 8.97 -3.99 -19.02
N VAL A 43 9.14 -4.97 -18.12
CA VAL A 43 10.45 -5.40 -17.63
C VAL A 43 10.96 -6.58 -18.46
N ASP A 44 11.42 -6.28 -19.67
CA ASP A 44 11.87 -7.27 -20.65
C ASP A 44 13.39 -7.23 -20.93
N GLY A 45 14.08 -6.21 -20.44
CA GLY A 45 15.50 -6.00 -20.70
C GLY A 45 15.81 -5.44 -22.09
N ARG A 46 14.81 -4.95 -22.80
CA ARG A 46 14.96 -4.43 -24.17
C ARG A 46 14.74 -2.93 -24.21
N LEU A 47 15.52 -2.26 -25.06
CA LEU A 47 15.23 -0.90 -25.50
C LEU A 47 14.66 -0.94 -26.91
N ASN A 48 13.81 0.02 -27.25
CA ASN A 48 13.36 0.17 -28.62
C ASN A 48 14.57 0.49 -29.53
N PRO A 49 14.75 -0.21 -30.68
CA PRO A 49 15.81 0.07 -31.64
C PRO A 49 15.86 1.53 -32.12
N ARG A 50 14.72 2.23 -32.07
CA ARG A 50 14.64 3.69 -32.26
C ARG A 50 14.64 4.37 -30.89
N PRO A 51 15.79 4.92 -30.44
CA PRO A 51 15.94 5.38 -29.05
C PRO A 51 14.94 6.46 -28.63
N ASP A 52 14.55 7.34 -29.56
CA ASP A 52 13.58 8.43 -29.30
C ASP A 52 12.16 7.92 -29.01
N SER A 53 11.87 6.68 -29.39
CA SER A 53 10.59 6.00 -29.13
C SER A 53 10.66 4.99 -27.97
N SER A 54 11.81 4.87 -27.31
CA SER A 54 12.00 3.95 -26.19
C SER A 54 11.35 4.51 -24.92
N LYS A 55 10.29 3.85 -24.43
CA LYS A 55 9.63 4.19 -23.16
C LYS A 55 10.60 4.19 -21.98
N THR A 56 11.56 3.27 -21.96
CA THR A 56 12.60 3.21 -20.94
C THR A 56 13.51 4.44 -21.00
N ILE A 57 13.95 4.87 -22.19
CA ILE A 57 14.80 6.07 -22.34
C ILE A 57 14.01 7.33 -21.96
N ALA A 58 12.73 7.43 -22.36
CA ALA A 58 11.86 8.52 -21.95
C ALA A 58 11.72 8.60 -20.42
N ALA A 59 11.55 7.46 -19.74
CA ALA A 59 11.51 7.38 -18.29
C ALA A 59 12.84 7.80 -17.63
N ILE A 60 13.99 7.43 -18.20
CA ILE A 60 15.31 7.89 -17.72
C ILE A 60 15.42 9.41 -17.85
N LYS A 61 15.07 9.98 -19.01
CA LYS A 61 15.10 11.43 -19.23
C LYS A 61 14.18 12.18 -18.27
N LEU A 62 12.99 11.64 -18.02
CA LEU A 62 12.06 12.19 -17.02
C LEU A 62 12.64 12.14 -15.61
N PHE A 63 13.26 11.02 -15.21
CA PHE A 63 13.95 10.92 -13.91
C PHE A 63 15.05 11.96 -13.77
N GLN A 64 15.89 12.12 -14.78
CA GLN A 64 16.93 13.13 -14.79
C GLN A 64 16.35 14.55 -14.67
N SER A 65 15.30 14.90 -15.42
CA SER A 65 14.72 16.23 -15.31
C SER A 65 13.97 16.47 -13.99
N LYS A 66 13.18 15.50 -13.50
CA LYS A 66 12.26 15.70 -12.37
C LYS A 66 12.90 15.44 -11.01
N VAL A 67 13.91 14.57 -10.96
CA VAL A 67 14.54 14.15 -9.70
C VAL A 67 15.94 14.72 -9.54
N LEU A 68 16.68 14.87 -10.64
CA LEU A 68 18.00 15.52 -10.62
C LEU A 68 17.95 17.00 -11.02
N ASN A 69 16.82 17.51 -11.53
CA ASN A 69 16.71 18.86 -12.09
C ASN A 69 17.71 19.11 -13.24
N THR A 70 18.03 18.07 -14.01
CA THR A 70 18.95 18.18 -15.16
C THR A 70 18.28 18.95 -16.30
N ALA A 71 18.87 20.09 -16.69
CA ALA A 71 18.35 20.95 -17.76
C ALA A 71 18.34 20.27 -19.15
N ARG A 72 19.28 19.34 -19.40
CA ARG A 72 19.39 18.58 -20.65
C ARG A 72 19.53 17.08 -20.37
N PRO A 73 18.42 16.37 -20.13
CA PRO A 73 18.43 14.93 -19.88
C PRO A 73 18.98 14.15 -21.08
N ASP A 74 20.06 13.39 -20.86
CA ASP A 74 20.72 12.61 -21.91
C ASP A 74 20.06 11.25 -22.16
N GLY A 75 19.26 10.76 -21.21
CA GLY A 75 18.60 9.46 -21.30
C GLY A 75 19.57 8.28 -21.16
N LYS A 76 20.74 8.49 -20.55
CA LYS A 76 21.75 7.46 -20.29
C LYS A 76 22.06 7.35 -18.79
N ILE A 77 22.33 6.14 -18.33
CA ILE A 77 22.77 5.83 -16.97
C ILE A 77 24.07 5.05 -17.10
N ASN A 78 25.16 5.62 -16.60
CA ASN A 78 26.44 4.94 -16.45
C ASN A 78 26.59 4.37 -15.03
N PRO A 79 27.35 3.27 -14.86
CA PRO A 79 27.69 2.79 -13.53
C PRO A 79 28.27 3.93 -12.67
N ASN A 80 27.74 4.09 -11.45
CA ASN A 80 28.19 5.08 -10.46
C ASN A 80 28.03 6.57 -10.82
N ASP A 81 27.35 6.91 -11.93
CA ASP A 81 27.08 8.32 -12.25
C ASP A 81 26.05 8.96 -11.31
N ALA A 82 25.74 10.24 -11.56
CA ALA A 82 24.77 10.98 -10.75
C ALA A 82 23.37 10.36 -10.80
N THR A 83 22.92 9.91 -11.99
CA THR A 83 21.60 9.29 -12.18
C THR A 83 21.51 7.97 -11.41
N PHE A 84 22.52 7.10 -11.54
CA PHE A 84 22.62 5.83 -10.83
C PHE A 84 22.62 6.04 -9.31
N ARG A 85 23.45 6.95 -8.79
CA ARG A 85 23.51 7.26 -7.36
C ARG A 85 22.18 7.78 -6.84
N LYS A 86 21.52 8.67 -7.59
CA LYS A 86 20.21 9.20 -7.21
C LYS A 86 19.11 8.13 -7.22
N ILE A 87 19.09 7.22 -8.20
CA ILE A 87 18.18 6.07 -8.19
C ILE A 87 18.39 5.24 -6.92
N ASN A 88 19.63 4.90 -6.60
CA ASN A 88 19.94 4.12 -5.40
C ASN A 88 19.57 4.84 -4.10
N GLU A 89 19.77 6.16 -4.00
CA GLU A 89 19.30 6.99 -2.89
C GLU A 89 17.76 6.90 -2.76
N LYS A 90 17.03 7.11 -3.86
CA LYS A 90 15.55 7.07 -3.83
C LYS A 90 15.00 5.68 -3.55
N LEU A 91 15.63 4.63 -4.05
CA LEU A 91 15.28 3.24 -3.70
C LEU A 91 15.58 2.94 -2.24
N ALA A 92 16.68 3.43 -1.68
CA ALA A 92 16.99 3.25 -0.26
C ALA A 92 15.94 3.93 0.63
N LEU A 93 15.54 5.16 0.29
CA LEU A 93 14.46 5.88 0.98
C LEU A 93 13.11 5.17 0.85
N PHE A 94 12.78 4.67 -0.34
CA PHE A 94 11.55 3.89 -0.56
C PHE A 94 11.55 2.60 0.27
N ASN A 95 12.67 1.89 0.32
CA ASN A 95 12.80 0.65 1.08
C ASN A 95 12.79 0.90 2.60
N SER A 96 13.42 1.97 3.08
CA SER A 96 13.41 2.31 4.51
C SER A 96 12.01 2.69 4.99
N GLN A 97 11.23 3.38 4.16
CA GLN A 97 9.81 3.67 4.43
C GLN A 97 8.94 2.42 4.56
N LYS A 98 9.31 1.32 3.89
CA LYS A 98 8.61 0.01 3.97
C LYS A 98 9.23 -0.93 5.01
N ALA A 99 10.32 -0.55 5.68
CA ALA A 99 10.99 -1.42 6.63
C ALA A 99 10.13 -1.72 7.87
N GLY A 100 9.93 -3.02 8.14
CA GLY A 100 9.12 -3.53 9.25
C GLY A 100 7.61 -3.53 9.00
N MET A 101 7.16 -3.12 7.81
CA MET A 101 5.77 -3.22 7.39
C MET A 101 5.46 -4.63 6.89
N LYS A 102 4.27 -5.17 7.19
CA LYS A 102 3.77 -6.39 6.54
C LYS A 102 3.53 -6.15 5.05
N ASP A 103 3.85 -7.15 4.22
CA ASP A 103 3.58 -7.07 2.78
C ASP A 103 2.07 -6.86 2.52
N PRO A 104 1.65 -5.75 1.88
CA PRO A 104 0.24 -5.40 1.69
C PRO A 104 -0.51 -6.38 0.79
N GLN A 105 0.18 -6.94 -0.22
CA GLN A 105 -0.40 -7.95 -1.11
C GLN A 105 -0.63 -9.27 -0.34
N LEU A 106 0.30 -9.67 0.51
CA LEU A 106 0.13 -10.84 1.36
C LEU A 106 -0.91 -10.62 2.45
N PHE A 107 -0.97 -9.42 3.06
CA PHE A 107 -2.00 -9.11 4.05
C PHE A 107 -3.40 -9.15 3.43
N LEU A 108 -3.57 -8.56 2.24
CA LEU A 108 -4.81 -8.68 1.48
C LEU A 108 -5.16 -10.15 1.18
N LYS A 109 -4.21 -10.93 0.65
CA LYS A 109 -4.43 -12.31 0.20
C LYS A 109 -4.67 -13.29 1.34
N ASN A 110 -3.92 -13.16 2.43
CA ASN A 110 -3.85 -14.19 3.49
C ASN A 110 -4.62 -13.80 4.76
N VAL A 111 -4.95 -12.52 4.94
CA VAL A 111 -5.75 -12.05 6.09
C VAL A 111 -7.11 -11.57 5.63
N ILE A 112 -7.16 -10.48 4.84
CA ILE A 112 -8.42 -9.78 4.56
C ILE A 112 -9.38 -10.68 3.79
N LYS A 113 -8.96 -11.17 2.61
CA LYS A 113 -9.81 -12.03 1.76
C LYS A 113 -10.38 -13.25 2.48
N PRO A 114 -9.56 -14.13 3.09
CA PRO A 114 -10.09 -15.32 3.75
C PRO A 114 -10.97 -14.99 4.95
N THR A 115 -10.65 -13.92 5.71
CA THR A 115 -11.50 -13.47 6.81
C THR A 115 -12.88 -13.06 6.31
N LEU A 116 -12.94 -12.20 5.30
CA LEU A 116 -14.20 -11.71 4.76
C LEU A 116 -15.05 -12.83 4.14
N LEU A 117 -14.40 -13.78 3.47
CA LEU A 117 -15.07 -14.98 2.95
C LEU A 117 -15.65 -15.82 4.09
N LYS A 118 -14.87 -16.08 5.15
CA LYS A 118 -15.30 -16.89 6.30
C LYS A 118 -16.49 -16.27 7.04
N ILE A 119 -16.56 -14.95 7.14
CA ILE A 119 -17.70 -14.26 7.77
C ILE A 119 -18.85 -13.92 6.79
N GLY A 120 -18.69 -14.21 5.50
CA GLY A 120 -19.72 -13.98 4.47
C GLY A 120 -19.91 -12.50 4.09
N LEU A 121 -18.88 -11.66 4.26
CA LEU A 121 -18.93 -10.21 4.01
C LEU A 121 -17.91 -9.75 2.95
N SER A 122 -17.50 -10.68 2.08
CA SER A 122 -16.50 -10.40 1.04
C SER A 122 -17.06 -9.60 -0.12
N SER A 123 -16.31 -8.58 -0.52
CA SER A 123 -16.45 -7.88 -1.79
C SER A 123 -15.14 -7.18 -2.09
N LYS A 124 -14.81 -6.99 -3.37
CA LYS A 124 -13.59 -6.28 -3.79
C LYS A 124 -13.54 -4.85 -3.20
N LYS A 125 -14.69 -4.19 -3.04
CA LYS A 125 -14.83 -2.88 -2.40
C LYS A 125 -14.40 -2.91 -0.93
N ALA A 126 -14.93 -3.86 -0.16
CA ALA A 126 -14.60 -4.03 1.26
C ALA A 126 -13.13 -4.44 1.47
N GLU A 127 -12.62 -5.32 0.61
CA GLU A 127 -11.22 -5.76 0.65
C GLU A 127 -10.24 -4.58 0.50
N VAL A 128 -10.47 -3.72 -0.49
CA VAL A 128 -9.64 -2.54 -0.75
C VAL A 128 -9.78 -1.51 0.38
N LEU A 129 -11.01 -1.24 0.83
CA LEU A 129 -11.24 -0.31 1.95
C LEU A 129 -10.49 -0.73 3.21
N LEU A 130 -10.54 -2.02 3.57
CA LEU A 130 -9.86 -2.55 4.75
C LEU A 130 -8.35 -2.51 4.60
N LEU A 131 -7.81 -2.84 3.43
CA LEU A 131 -6.37 -2.72 3.21
C LEU A 131 -5.92 -1.26 3.33
N GLY A 132 -6.67 -0.32 2.74
CA GLY A 132 -6.37 1.10 2.84
C GLY A 132 -6.47 1.62 4.27
N THR A 133 -7.47 1.15 5.03
CA THR A 133 -7.62 1.45 6.46
C THR A 133 -6.39 0.98 7.24
N ALA A 134 -5.99 -0.28 7.10
CA ALA A 134 -4.81 -0.80 7.83
C ALA A 134 -3.51 -0.08 7.46
N ILE A 135 -3.34 0.29 6.19
CA ILE A 135 -2.21 1.10 5.72
C ILE A 135 -2.24 2.50 6.34
N GLN A 136 -3.39 3.16 6.36
CA GLN A 136 -3.51 4.51 6.89
C GLN A 136 -3.32 4.55 8.40
N GLU A 137 -3.94 3.62 9.12
CA GLU A 137 -3.97 3.61 10.58
C GLU A 137 -2.61 3.22 11.20
N SER A 138 -1.88 2.29 10.57
CA SER A 138 -0.67 1.73 11.18
C SER A 138 0.51 1.55 10.23
N ARG A 139 0.36 1.90 8.94
CA ARG A 139 1.28 1.53 7.86
C ARG A 139 1.56 0.03 7.83
N LEU A 140 0.61 -0.81 8.25
CA LEU A 140 0.78 -2.26 8.42
C LEU A 140 2.04 -2.64 9.23
N LYS A 141 2.46 -1.77 10.15
CA LYS A 141 3.69 -1.91 10.93
C LYS A 141 3.43 -1.98 12.42
N TYR A 142 2.54 -1.13 12.92
CA TYR A 142 2.28 -1.00 14.35
C TYR A 142 0.97 -1.69 14.73
N ARG A 143 0.99 -2.50 15.81
CA ARG A 143 -0.23 -3.10 16.40
C ARG A 143 -0.80 -2.29 17.56
N GLN A 144 -0.04 -1.31 18.03
CA GLN A 144 -0.40 -0.41 19.11
C GLN A 144 -0.02 1.00 18.67
N GLN A 145 -0.85 1.97 19.03
CA GLN A 145 -0.65 3.34 18.60
C GLN A 145 0.65 3.91 19.16
N LEU A 146 1.38 4.66 18.33
CA LEU A 146 2.50 5.48 18.80
C LEU A 146 1.95 6.67 19.60
N GLY A 147 2.39 6.82 20.85
CA GLY A 147 1.90 7.87 21.75
C GLY A 147 0.99 7.40 22.89
N GLY A 148 0.84 6.07 23.08
CA GLY A 148 0.24 5.50 24.29
C GLY A 148 -1.29 5.44 24.30
N GLY A 149 -1.95 5.71 23.18
CA GLY A 149 -3.40 5.54 23.02
C GLY A 149 -3.82 4.06 23.05
N PRO A 150 -5.09 3.76 23.38
CA PRO A 150 -5.56 2.39 23.62
C PRO A 150 -5.78 1.58 22.34
N ALA A 151 -5.68 2.20 21.16
CA ALA A 151 -6.00 1.59 19.88
C ALA A 151 -5.08 0.40 19.53
N LEU A 152 -5.70 -0.71 19.10
CA LEU A 152 -5.07 -2.01 18.87
C LEU A 152 -5.19 -2.47 17.41
N SER A 153 -4.36 -3.45 17.05
CA SER A 153 -4.25 -4.06 15.71
C SER A 153 -3.71 -3.10 14.64
N TYR A 154 -3.48 -3.62 13.43
CA TYR A 154 -3.14 -2.78 12.28
C TYR A 154 -4.25 -1.82 11.85
N PHE A 155 -5.49 -2.08 12.28
CA PHE A 155 -6.66 -1.24 12.01
C PHE A 155 -6.88 -0.17 13.09
N GLN A 156 -6.02 -0.11 14.13
CA GLN A 156 -6.10 0.84 15.24
C GLN A 156 -7.52 0.99 15.83
N ILE A 157 -8.16 -0.14 16.15
CA ILE A 157 -9.49 -0.17 16.76
C ILE A 157 -9.35 0.09 18.27
N GLU A 158 -10.08 1.06 18.78
CA GLU A 158 -10.16 1.31 20.23
C GLU A 158 -11.02 0.24 20.92
N PRO A 159 -10.66 -0.22 22.14
CA PRO A 159 -11.44 -1.19 22.91
C PRO A 159 -12.93 -0.83 23.06
N ALA A 160 -13.24 0.44 23.30
CA ALA A 160 -14.64 0.88 23.42
C ALA A 160 -15.45 0.68 22.12
N THR A 161 -14.83 0.91 20.97
CA THR A 161 -15.48 0.66 19.66
C THR A 161 -15.69 -0.84 19.45
N HIS A 162 -14.71 -1.65 19.84
CA HIS A 162 -14.80 -3.10 19.77
C HIS A 162 -15.93 -3.65 20.66
N ASP A 163 -16.00 -3.20 21.91
CA ASP A 163 -17.00 -3.66 22.88
C ASP A 163 -18.41 -3.24 22.44
N ASP A 164 -18.57 -2.00 21.97
CA ASP A 164 -19.83 -1.51 21.39
C ASP A 164 -20.30 -2.36 20.18
N ILE A 165 -19.39 -2.82 19.32
CA ILE A 165 -19.73 -3.74 18.23
C ILE A 165 -20.30 -5.06 18.77
N TRP A 166 -19.74 -5.58 19.86
CA TRP A 166 -20.26 -6.81 20.48
C TRP A 166 -21.61 -6.59 21.13
N ASP A 167 -21.71 -5.57 21.97
CA ASP A 167 -22.86 -5.35 22.84
C ASP A 167 -24.08 -4.85 22.07
N ASN A 168 -23.87 -3.99 21.07
CA ASN A 168 -24.96 -3.28 20.40
C ASN A 168 -25.20 -3.71 18.94
N TYR A 169 -24.31 -4.50 18.35
CA TYR A 169 -24.48 -4.97 16.96
C TYR A 169 -24.49 -6.49 16.82
N LEU A 170 -23.48 -7.18 17.34
CA LEU A 170 -23.35 -8.64 17.21
C LEU A 170 -24.30 -9.40 18.13
N SER A 171 -24.67 -8.85 19.29
CA SER A 171 -25.68 -9.41 20.20
C SER A 171 -27.02 -9.70 19.50
N TYR A 172 -27.40 -8.88 18.52
CA TYR A 172 -28.62 -9.04 17.72
C TYR A 172 -28.41 -9.81 16.41
N ARG A 173 -27.20 -10.33 16.16
CA ARG A 173 -26.82 -11.00 14.90
C ARG A 173 -26.09 -12.32 15.16
N GLY A 174 -26.81 -13.25 15.77
CA GLY A 174 -26.28 -14.54 16.25
C GLY A 174 -25.39 -15.28 15.24
N GLU A 175 -25.82 -15.45 13.99
CA GLU A 175 -25.01 -16.14 12.97
C GLU A 175 -23.70 -15.41 12.66
N LEU A 176 -23.73 -14.09 12.53
CA LEU A 176 -22.52 -13.30 12.28
C LEU A 176 -21.60 -13.33 13.51
N ALA A 177 -22.18 -13.22 14.71
CA ALA A 177 -21.44 -13.34 15.96
C ALA A 177 -20.73 -14.70 16.08
N LEU A 178 -21.39 -15.80 15.71
CA LEU A 178 -20.79 -17.13 15.69
C LEU A 178 -19.64 -17.23 14.68
N LYS A 179 -19.82 -16.68 13.47
CA LYS A 179 -18.74 -16.61 12.46
C LYS A 179 -17.53 -15.82 12.97
N VAL A 180 -17.76 -14.69 13.63
CA VAL A 180 -16.68 -13.88 14.24
C VAL A 180 -16.00 -14.64 15.38
N LYS A 181 -16.77 -15.26 16.30
CA LYS A 181 -16.22 -16.10 17.38
C LYS A 181 -15.37 -17.26 16.83
N SER A 182 -15.76 -17.85 15.70
CA SER A 182 -14.99 -18.93 15.06
C SER A 182 -13.61 -18.50 14.51
N LEU A 183 -13.30 -17.20 14.51
CA LEU A 183 -11.97 -16.67 14.20
C LEU A 183 -11.07 -16.61 15.42
N MET A 184 -11.64 -16.58 16.63
CA MET A 184 -10.91 -16.44 17.89
C MET A 184 -10.23 -17.74 18.28
N THR A 185 -9.11 -17.64 18.98
CA THR A 185 -8.37 -18.78 19.55
C THR A 185 -8.45 -18.84 21.07
N SER A 186 -9.01 -17.80 21.69
CA SER A 186 -9.22 -17.65 23.13
C SER A 186 -10.46 -16.79 23.39
N GLU A 187 -11.01 -16.87 24.59
CA GLU A 187 -12.19 -16.06 24.99
C GLU A 187 -11.85 -14.58 25.27
N ASP A 188 -10.57 -14.25 25.41
CA ASP A 188 -10.08 -12.88 25.63
C ASP A 188 -10.12 -12.07 24.33
N LYS A 189 -11.25 -11.40 24.10
CA LYS A 189 -11.51 -10.63 22.88
C LYS A 189 -10.55 -9.46 22.67
N LEU A 190 -10.03 -8.84 23.73
CA LEU A 190 -9.08 -7.73 23.58
C LEU A 190 -7.69 -8.24 23.20
N LYS A 191 -7.28 -9.39 23.73
CA LYS A 191 -6.09 -10.09 23.25
C LYS A 191 -6.24 -10.49 21.78
N GLU A 192 -7.38 -11.06 21.40
CA GLU A 192 -7.69 -11.39 20.00
C GLU A 192 -7.65 -10.15 19.10
N LEU A 193 -8.21 -9.02 19.55
CA LEU A 193 -8.15 -7.75 18.82
C LEU A 193 -6.71 -7.32 18.57
N LYS A 194 -5.83 -7.45 19.56
CA LYS A 194 -4.42 -7.05 19.44
C LYS A 194 -3.60 -7.99 18.55
N GLU A 195 -3.77 -9.29 18.72
CA GLU A 195 -2.83 -10.31 18.23
C GLU A 195 -3.35 -11.12 17.03
N ASN A 196 -4.67 -11.22 16.85
CA ASN A 196 -5.29 -11.99 15.77
C ASN A 196 -5.75 -11.08 14.63
N ASP A 197 -4.97 -11.08 13.54
CA ASP A 197 -5.22 -10.24 12.37
C ASP A 197 -6.56 -10.54 11.68
N ALA A 198 -7.00 -11.80 11.68
CA ALA A 198 -8.27 -12.19 11.08
C ALA A 198 -9.44 -11.67 11.92
N TYR A 199 -9.36 -11.82 13.24
CA TYR A 199 -10.35 -11.27 14.16
C TYR A 199 -10.44 -9.75 14.06
N ALA A 200 -9.32 -9.03 14.15
CA ALA A 200 -9.29 -7.58 14.02
C ALA A 200 -9.84 -7.10 12.67
N CYS A 201 -9.53 -7.82 11.58
CA CYS A 201 -10.09 -7.53 10.26
C CYS A 201 -11.61 -7.70 10.21
N ALA A 202 -12.17 -8.71 10.89
CA ALA A 202 -13.61 -8.89 10.96
C ALA A 202 -14.29 -7.75 11.72
N ILE A 203 -13.72 -7.34 12.86
CA ILE A 203 -14.24 -6.21 13.65
C ILE A 203 -14.18 -4.90 12.82
N ALA A 204 -13.07 -4.62 12.13
CA ALA A 204 -12.97 -3.48 11.23
C ALA A 204 -14.02 -3.54 10.09
N ARG A 205 -14.28 -4.72 9.52
CA ARG A 205 -15.32 -4.89 8.49
C ARG A 205 -16.71 -4.56 9.04
N ILE A 206 -16.99 -5.03 10.25
CA ILE A 206 -18.28 -4.85 10.92
C ILE A 206 -18.49 -3.39 11.31
N HIS A 207 -17.43 -2.69 11.73
CA HIS A 207 -17.48 -1.24 11.95
C HIS A 207 -18.05 -0.51 10.72
N TYR A 208 -17.52 -0.79 9.53
CA TYR A 208 -18.06 -0.25 8.29
C TYR A 208 -19.44 -0.81 7.89
N LEU A 209 -19.78 -2.04 8.29
CA LEU A 209 -21.08 -2.65 7.99
C LEU A 209 -22.24 -1.95 8.70
N ARG A 210 -21.98 -1.29 9.82
CA ARG A 210 -22.97 -0.51 10.58
C ARG A 210 -23.37 0.79 9.88
N VAL A 211 -22.63 1.19 8.84
CA VAL A 211 -22.89 2.41 8.08
C VAL A 211 -23.86 2.09 6.94
N PRO A 212 -24.97 2.84 6.78
CA PRO A 212 -25.97 2.58 5.73
C PRO A 212 -25.50 2.99 4.33
N ALA A 213 -24.53 3.90 4.24
CA ALA A 213 -23.98 4.34 2.96
C ALA A 213 -23.31 3.17 2.21
N ALA A 214 -23.51 3.11 0.90
CA ALA A 214 -22.89 2.08 0.07
C ALA A 214 -21.37 2.22 0.04
N LEU A 215 -20.67 1.07 0.03
CA LEU A 215 -19.21 1.09 -0.12
C LEU A 215 -18.80 1.65 -1.49
N PRO A 216 -17.77 2.51 -1.54
CA PRO A 216 -17.26 3.06 -2.78
C PRO A 216 -16.61 1.99 -3.67
N GLU A 217 -16.47 2.29 -4.96
CA GLU A 217 -15.82 1.39 -5.91
C GLU A 217 -14.37 1.11 -5.53
N ALA A 218 -13.90 -0.10 -5.84
CA ALA A 218 -12.57 -0.54 -5.45
C ALA A 218 -11.46 0.28 -6.13
N ASN A 219 -11.67 0.69 -7.38
CA ASN A 219 -10.71 1.48 -8.16
C ASN A 219 -10.80 3.00 -7.90
N ASP A 220 -11.73 3.47 -7.06
CA ASP A 220 -11.87 4.89 -6.72
C ASP A 220 -11.22 5.20 -5.36
N THR A 221 -9.90 5.41 -5.38
CA THR A 221 -9.14 5.72 -4.17
C THR A 221 -9.63 6.99 -3.45
N ASN A 222 -10.14 7.98 -4.18
CA ASN A 222 -10.63 9.21 -3.56
C ASN A 222 -11.90 8.95 -2.78
N ALA A 223 -12.85 8.21 -3.35
CA ALA A 223 -14.09 7.84 -2.67
C ALA A 223 -13.80 6.91 -1.47
N GLN A 224 -12.87 5.97 -1.60
CA GLN A 224 -12.39 5.12 -0.48
C GLN A 224 -11.83 5.97 0.67
N ALA A 225 -10.97 6.95 0.37
CA ALA A 225 -10.37 7.83 1.35
C ALA A 225 -11.40 8.72 2.05
N GLN A 226 -12.37 9.25 1.29
CA GLN A 226 -13.47 10.04 1.85
C GLN A 226 -14.36 9.19 2.77
N TYR A 227 -14.64 7.95 2.37
CA TYR A 227 -15.44 7.02 3.17
C TYR A 227 -14.75 6.67 4.49
N TRP A 228 -13.45 6.32 4.45
CA TRP A 228 -12.65 6.10 5.67
C TRP A 228 -12.64 7.35 6.57
N LYS A 229 -12.40 8.54 5.99
CA LYS A 229 -12.37 9.79 6.76
C LYS A 229 -13.71 10.06 7.46
N THR A 230 -14.81 9.78 6.78
CA THR A 230 -16.15 10.06 7.29
C THR A 230 -16.55 9.06 8.39
N TYR A 231 -16.30 7.77 8.19
CA TYR A 231 -16.92 6.72 9.00
C TYR A 231 -15.99 5.91 9.91
N TYR A 232 -14.68 6.02 9.71
CA TYR A 232 -13.68 5.31 10.53
C TYR A 232 -12.86 6.31 11.35
N ASN A 233 -12.27 7.30 10.69
CA ASN A 233 -11.50 8.34 11.38
C ASN A 233 -12.39 9.41 12.01
N THR A 234 -13.56 9.66 11.42
CA THR A 234 -14.52 10.72 11.74
C THR A 234 -14.04 12.14 11.38
N PRO A 235 -14.96 13.13 11.26
CA PRO A 235 -14.60 14.53 11.02
C PRO A 235 -13.62 15.11 12.05
N LEU A 236 -13.74 14.70 13.32
CA LEU A 236 -12.87 15.17 14.42
C LEU A 236 -11.52 14.44 14.49
N GLY A 237 -11.38 13.29 13.81
CA GLY A 237 -10.12 12.57 13.75
C GLY A 237 -9.03 13.39 13.04
N LYS A 238 -7.77 13.20 13.42
CA LYS A 238 -6.64 13.95 12.87
C LYS A 238 -6.25 13.56 11.43
N GLY A 239 -6.67 12.37 11.01
CA GLY A 239 -6.33 11.83 9.70
C GLY A 239 -7.01 12.61 8.57
N THR A 240 -6.38 12.65 7.39
CA THR A 240 -6.92 13.41 6.24
C THR A 240 -7.09 12.52 5.01
N VAL A 241 -8.02 12.91 4.13
CA VAL A 241 -8.25 12.25 2.83
C VAL A 241 -6.98 12.21 1.99
N GLN A 242 -6.24 13.32 1.96
CA GLN A 242 -5.00 13.43 1.19
C GLN A 242 -3.90 12.51 1.74
N GLU A 243 -3.79 12.38 3.06
CA GLU A 243 -2.84 11.46 3.68
C GLU A 243 -3.18 10.00 3.35
N PHE A 244 -4.46 9.63 3.41
CA PHE A 244 -4.90 8.29 3.00
C PHE A 244 -4.53 8.01 1.55
N ILE A 245 -4.83 8.92 0.62
CA ILE A 245 -4.50 8.77 -0.80
C ILE A 245 -3.00 8.62 -0.97
N HIS A 246 -2.20 9.46 -0.30
CA HIS A 246 -0.75 9.38 -0.34
C HIS A 246 -0.24 8.01 0.13
N ASN A 247 -0.72 7.56 1.28
CA ASN A 247 -0.34 6.27 1.87
C ASN A 247 -0.78 5.10 0.99
N TRP A 248 -2.01 5.12 0.46
CA TRP A 248 -2.48 4.11 -0.50
C TRP A 248 -1.58 4.05 -1.73
N GLN A 249 -1.24 5.19 -2.33
CA GLN A 249 -0.38 5.19 -3.50
C GLN A 249 1.03 4.66 -3.15
N THR A 250 1.53 4.89 -1.93
CA THR A 250 2.92 4.54 -1.53
C THR A 250 3.05 3.07 -1.14
N TYR A 251 2.05 2.57 -0.42
CA TYR A 251 2.09 1.27 0.22
C TYR A 251 1.03 0.30 -0.32
N GLY A 252 -0.04 0.78 -0.95
CA GLY A 252 -1.13 -0.04 -1.47
C GLY A 252 -0.72 -0.93 -2.63
N VAL A 253 -1.71 -1.68 -3.12
CA VAL A 253 -1.56 -2.67 -4.20
C VAL A 253 -2.21 -2.15 -5.47
N SER A 254 -1.78 -2.67 -6.62
CA SER A 254 -2.52 -2.46 -7.87
C SER A 254 -3.85 -3.21 -7.81
N ILE A 255 -4.94 -2.53 -8.14
CA ILE A 255 -6.32 -3.00 -7.93
C ILE A 255 -6.87 -3.67 -9.17
#